data_AF-A0A0L0CAZ1-F1
#
_entry.id   AF-A0A0L0CAZ1-F1
#
_cell.length_a   1.000
_cell.length_b   1.000
_cell.length_c   1.000
_cell.angle_alpha   90.00
_cell.angle_beta   90.00
_cell.angle_gamma   90.00
#
_symmetry.space_group_name_H-M   'P 1'
#
loop_
_entity.id
_entity.type
_entity.pdbx_description
1 polymer ?
#
loop_
_entity_poly.entity_id
_entity_poly.type
_entity_poly.pdbx_seq_one_letter_code
_entity_poly.pdbx_strand_id
1 'polypeptide(L)'
;MERRADQIKIIILLFSIIMTTSANTRDHCFDILDKYSLSQIKNIYSFDVEKVANTSPANDIFECYLKETRENNVKKNAEKYFDVFKKCNEYKKQQLLYIELRHIEELSKIGLPSYLEQRIVRRIEGGEGNASEILKLIQNDLCTKIEMSDQYTEYRSLIRFKLETAGKSGSKSIGIHSLIVFIALIHYLFKIAIDTMADLT
;
A
#
# COMPACT_ATOMS: atom_id res chain seq x y z
N MET A 1 -18.16 31.08 -30.92
CA MET A 1 -18.04 31.43 -29.47
C MET A 1 -18.54 30.32 -28.56
N GLU A 2 -19.54 29.54 -28.96
CA GLU A 2 -20.18 28.45 -28.19
C GLU A 2 -19.21 27.34 -27.74
N ARG A 3 -18.34 26.83 -28.63
CA ARG A 3 -17.34 25.79 -28.32
C ARG A 3 -16.33 26.14 -27.22
N ARG A 4 -16.07 27.42 -26.95
CA ARG A 4 -15.14 27.83 -25.87
C ARG A 4 -15.80 27.77 -24.49
N ALA A 5 -17.12 27.95 -24.41
CA ALA A 5 -17.84 27.92 -23.15
C ALA A 5 -17.92 26.48 -22.59
N ASP A 6 -18.05 25.47 -23.46
CA ASP A 6 -18.14 24.07 -23.06
C ASP A 6 -16.80 23.49 -22.61
N GLN A 7 -15.69 23.89 -23.25
CA GLN A 7 -14.35 23.51 -22.82
C GLN A 7 -14.01 24.05 -21.42
N ILE A 8 -14.42 25.29 -21.11
CA ILE A 8 -14.23 25.90 -19.79
C ILE A 8 -15.04 25.15 -18.72
N LYS A 9 -16.27 24.72 -19.03
CA LYS A 9 -17.08 23.92 -18.11
C LYS A 9 -16.45 22.55 -17.81
N ILE A 10 -15.91 21.87 -18.82
CA ILE A 10 -15.22 20.57 -18.64
C ILE A 10 -13.96 20.75 -17.77
N ILE A 11 -13.17 21.80 -18.01
CA ILE A 11 -11.98 22.10 -17.20
C ILE A 11 -12.36 22.41 -15.75
N ILE A 12 -13.43 23.17 -15.51
CA ILE A 12 -13.92 23.46 -14.16
C ILE A 12 -14.43 22.18 -13.47
N LEU A 13 -15.11 21.30 -14.19
CA LEU A 13 -15.58 20.01 -13.66
C LEU A 13 -14.41 19.08 -13.29
N LEU A 14 -13.38 19.01 -14.13
CA LEU A 14 -12.15 18.27 -13.84
C LEU A 14 -11.38 18.89 -12.66
N PHE A 15 -11.28 20.21 -12.57
CA PHE A 15 -10.68 20.90 -11.42
C PHE A 15 -11.46 20.63 -10.14
N SER A 16 -12.79 20.57 -10.21
CA SER A 16 -13.65 20.28 -9.06
C SER A 16 -13.43 18.84 -8.58
N ILE A 17 -13.33 17.87 -9.51
CA ILE A 17 -13.01 16.47 -9.21
C ILE A 17 -11.61 16.38 -8.57
N ILE A 18 -10.60 17.04 -9.13
CA ILE A 18 -9.22 17.07 -8.61
C ILE A 18 -9.17 17.70 -7.21
N MET A 19 -9.89 18.81 -6.98
CA MET A 19 -9.98 19.46 -5.67
C MET A 19 -10.75 18.61 -4.64
N THR A 20 -11.77 17.85 -5.06
CA THR A 20 -12.46 16.92 -4.14
C THR A 20 -11.65 15.65 -3.84
N THR A 21 -10.74 15.23 -4.72
CA THR A 21 -9.78 14.15 -4.40
C THR A 21 -8.64 14.59 -3.47
N SER A 22 -8.47 15.90 -3.28
CA SER A 22 -7.45 16.51 -2.41
C SER A 22 -7.87 16.62 -0.93
N ALA A 23 -9.11 16.26 -0.57
CA ALA A 23 -9.63 16.43 0.79
C ALA A 23 -9.79 15.11 1.56
N ASN A 24 -8.95 14.12 1.26
CA ASN A 24 -8.84 12.90 2.07
C ASN A 24 -7.36 12.59 2.31
N THR A 25 -6.63 13.55 2.87
CA THR A 25 -5.19 13.45 3.11
C THR A 25 -4.94 12.42 4.21
N ARG A 26 -4.74 11.17 3.78
CA ARG A 26 -4.20 10.02 4.53
C ARG A 26 -2.77 10.28 5.08
N ASP A 27 -2.34 11.54 5.06
CA ASP A 27 -1.04 12.04 5.48
C ASP A 27 -0.85 11.93 6.99
N HIS A 28 -1.94 11.95 7.77
CA HIS A 28 -1.84 11.94 9.23
C HIS A 28 -1.26 10.63 9.80
N CYS A 29 -1.41 9.50 9.10
CA CYS A 29 -0.69 8.27 9.44
C CYS A 29 0.84 8.45 9.42
N PHE A 30 1.33 9.41 8.63
CA PHE A 30 2.76 9.67 8.43
C PHE A 30 3.29 10.83 9.27
N ASP A 31 2.45 11.57 9.99
CA ASP A 31 2.88 12.69 10.84
C ASP A 31 3.80 12.26 11.99
N ILE A 32 3.74 11.00 12.39
CA ILE A 32 4.70 10.44 13.35
C ILE A 32 6.14 10.55 12.84
N LEU A 33 6.37 10.55 11.52
CA LEU A 33 7.69 10.69 10.91
C LEU A 33 8.31 12.08 11.15
N ASP A 34 7.52 13.10 11.46
CA ASP A 34 8.03 14.44 11.75
C ASP A 34 8.89 14.48 13.03
N LYS A 35 8.78 13.44 13.87
CA LYS A 35 9.60 13.23 15.08
C LYS A 35 10.93 12.51 14.81
N TYR A 36 11.16 12.03 13.59
CA TYR A 36 12.33 11.22 13.22
C TYR A 36 13.31 12.03 12.36
N SER A 37 14.60 11.74 12.53
CA SER A 37 15.64 12.32 11.67
C SER A 37 15.55 11.80 10.22
N LEU A 38 16.11 12.54 9.27
CA LEU A 38 16.19 12.13 7.86
C LEU A 38 16.80 10.74 7.67
N SER A 39 17.84 10.39 8.44
CA SER A 39 18.44 9.06 8.37
C SER A 39 17.49 7.97 8.84
N GLN A 40 16.71 8.22 9.88
CA GLN A 40 15.70 7.28 10.36
C GLN A 40 14.55 7.11 9.35
N ILE A 41 14.07 8.20 8.76
CA ILE A 41 13.03 8.16 7.72
C ILE A 41 13.55 7.39 6.48
N LYS A 42 14.80 7.64 6.07
CA LYS A 42 15.46 6.91 4.97
C LYS A 42 15.54 5.41 5.25
N ASN A 43 15.85 5.03 6.50
CA ASN A 43 15.85 3.63 6.90
C ASN A 43 14.45 3.02 6.78
N ILE A 44 13.42 3.69 7.30
CA ILE A 44 12.02 3.23 7.19
C ILE A 44 11.60 3.04 5.73
N TYR A 45 11.96 3.97 4.83
CA TYR A 45 11.68 3.86 3.39
C TYR A 45 12.33 2.63 2.72
N SER A 46 13.44 2.15 3.27
CA SER A 46 14.19 1.00 2.75
C SER A 46 13.71 -0.35 3.25
N PHE A 47 12.76 -0.39 4.19
CA PHE A 47 12.25 -1.63 4.75
C PHE A 47 11.46 -2.42 3.70
N ASP A 48 11.63 -3.74 3.73
CA ASP A 48 10.73 -4.72 3.12
C ASP A 48 9.52 -4.94 4.03
N VAL A 49 8.53 -5.71 3.56
CA VAL A 49 7.30 -5.94 4.34
C VAL A 49 7.58 -6.66 5.66
N GLU A 50 8.53 -7.59 5.68
CA GLU A 50 8.93 -8.30 6.91
C GLU A 50 9.46 -7.30 7.95
N LYS A 51 10.33 -6.37 7.54
CA LYS A 51 10.89 -5.37 8.43
C LYS A 51 9.86 -4.33 8.84
N VAL A 52 8.97 -3.91 7.95
CA VAL A 52 7.83 -3.04 8.26
C VAL A 52 6.97 -3.67 9.36
N ALA A 53 6.56 -4.93 9.20
CA ALA A 53 5.69 -5.63 10.15
C ALA A 53 6.28 -5.82 11.56
N ASN A 54 7.60 -5.75 11.69
CA ASN A 54 8.31 -6.05 12.93
C ASN A 54 8.99 -4.82 13.56
N THR A 55 8.87 -3.63 12.97
CA THR A 55 9.62 -2.45 13.43
C THR A 55 8.70 -1.23 13.57
N SER A 56 8.62 -0.66 14.78
CA SER A 56 7.98 0.66 14.99
C SER A 56 8.95 1.79 14.56
N PRO A 57 8.47 2.88 13.93
CA PRO A 57 7.06 3.21 13.68
C PRO A 57 6.50 2.63 12.37
N ALA A 58 7.30 1.93 11.56
CA ALA A 58 6.91 1.49 10.23
C ALA A 58 5.64 0.61 10.24
N ASN A 59 5.53 -0.32 11.18
CA ASN A 59 4.32 -1.12 11.37
C ASN A 59 3.09 -0.22 11.60
N ASP A 60 3.17 0.68 12.57
CA ASP A 60 2.07 1.52 13.02
C ASP A 60 1.55 2.43 11.89
N ILE A 61 2.48 2.99 11.11
CA ILE A 61 2.18 3.81 9.93
C ILE A 61 1.47 2.97 8.88
N PHE A 62 1.99 1.78 8.56
CA PHE A 62 1.43 0.95 7.51
C PHE A 62 0.05 0.42 7.87
N GLU A 63 -0.18 0.03 9.13
CA GLU A 63 -1.51 -0.37 9.63
C GLU A 63 -2.53 0.77 9.55
N CYS A 64 -2.14 1.97 10.00
CA CYS A 64 -2.96 3.17 9.89
C CYS A 64 -3.34 3.43 8.43
N TYR A 65 -2.34 3.45 7.55
CA TYR A 65 -2.52 3.69 6.13
C TYR A 65 -3.44 2.66 5.47
N LEU A 66 -3.21 1.36 5.70
CA LEU A 66 -4.04 0.29 5.14
C LEU A 66 -5.51 0.46 5.53
N LYS A 67 -5.77 0.77 6.80
CA LYS A 67 -7.13 1.01 7.34
C LYS A 67 -7.81 2.20 6.68
N GLU A 68 -7.08 3.28 6.40
CA GLU A 68 -7.63 4.50 5.78
C GLU A 68 -7.80 4.39 4.27
N THR A 69 -7.07 3.49 3.62
CA THR A 69 -7.24 3.19 2.19
C THR A 69 -8.41 2.25 1.89
N ARG A 70 -9.17 1.83 2.91
CA ARG A 70 -10.35 0.99 2.73
C ARG A 70 -11.46 1.77 2.03
N GLU A 71 -12.05 1.13 1.03
CA GLU A 71 -13.27 1.61 0.40
C GLU A 71 -14.46 0.91 1.07
N ASN A 72 -15.49 1.67 1.45
CA ASN A 72 -16.69 1.13 2.11
C ASN A 72 -16.39 0.27 3.36
N ASN A 73 -15.33 0.61 4.11
CA ASN A 73 -14.83 -0.16 5.26
C ASN A 73 -14.40 -1.61 4.96
N VAL A 74 -14.17 -1.95 3.68
CA VAL A 74 -13.77 -3.30 3.27
C VAL A 74 -12.24 -3.40 3.23
N LYS A 75 -11.69 -4.42 3.89
CA LYS A 75 -10.26 -4.75 3.83
C LYS A 75 -9.86 -5.19 2.42
N LYS A 76 -8.83 -4.54 1.86
CA LYS A 76 -8.18 -4.96 0.62
C LYS A 76 -7.21 -6.12 0.89
N ASN A 77 -6.73 -6.77 -0.17
CA ASN A 77 -5.89 -7.96 -0.06
C ASN A 77 -4.58 -7.70 0.70
N ALA A 78 -3.89 -6.58 0.46
CA ALA A 78 -2.64 -6.28 1.16
C ALA A 78 -2.85 -6.21 2.67
N GLU A 79 -3.97 -5.61 3.10
CA GLU A 79 -4.33 -5.54 4.52
C GLU A 79 -4.62 -6.91 5.14
N LYS A 80 -5.44 -7.73 4.46
CA LYS A 80 -5.71 -9.11 4.91
C LYS A 80 -4.43 -9.93 5.03
N TYR A 81 -3.55 -9.83 4.04
CA TYR A 81 -2.27 -10.53 4.03
C TYR A 81 -1.34 -10.03 5.14
N PHE A 82 -1.36 -8.73 5.41
CA PHE A 82 -0.58 -8.16 6.51
C PHE A 82 -1.09 -8.63 7.88
N ASP A 83 -2.40 -8.77 8.06
CA ASP A 83 -2.99 -9.37 9.27
C ASP A 83 -2.57 -10.83 9.44
N VAL A 84 -2.63 -11.63 8.38
CA VAL A 84 -2.14 -13.02 8.38
C VAL A 84 -0.65 -13.07 8.72
N PHE A 85 0.16 -12.18 8.15
CA PHE A 85 1.59 -12.09 8.43
C PHE A 85 1.87 -11.83 9.91
N LYS A 86 1.16 -10.86 10.52
CA LYS A 86 1.28 -10.57 11.96
C LYS A 86 0.83 -11.75 12.81
N LYS A 87 -0.24 -12.45 12.42
CA LYS A 87 -0.67 -13.67 13.12
C LYS A 87 0.37 -14.79 13.05
N CYS A 88 1.07 -14.94 11.93
CA CYS A 88 2.22 -15.83 11.84
C CYS A 88 3.36 -15.43 12.81
N ASN A 89 3.61 -14.13 13.01
CA ASN A 89 4.56 -13.66 14.02
C ASN A 89 4.11 -14.01 15.45
N GLU A 90 2.81 -13.94 15.76
CA GLU A 90 2.28 -14.40 17.05
C GLU A 90 2.55 -15.89 17.26
N TYR A 91 2.27 -16.73 16.26
CA TYR A 91 2.55 -18.17 16.34
C TYR A 91 4.04 -18.47 16.50
N LYS A 92 4.93 -17.72 15.82
CA LYS A 92 6.38 -17.84 16.02
C LYS A 92 6.78 -17.54 17.47
N LYS A 93 6.19 -16.51 18.08
CA LYS A 93 6.46 -16.15 19.49
C LYS A 93 5.98 -17.21 20.48
N GLN A 94 4.95 -17.98 20.13
CA GLN A 94 4.45 -19.10 20.93
C GLN A 94 5.35 -20.34 20.89
N GLN A 95 6.41 -20.35 20.06
CA GLN A 95 7.39 -21.44 19.95
C GLN A 95 6.72 -22.80 19.64
N LEU A 96 5.67 -22.79 18.82
CA LEU A 96 5.00 -24.01 18.39
C LEU A 96 5.99 -24.92 17.65
N LEU A 97 6.00 -26.21 17.98
CA LEU A 97 6.77 -27.21 17.23
C LEU A 97 6.07 -27.56 15.90
N TYR A 98 4.73 -27.63 15.93
CA TYR A 98 3.91 -28.01 14.79
C TYR A 98 2.76 -27.04 14.58
N ILE A 99 2.40 -26.83 13.32
CA ILE A 99 1.18 -26.13 12.94
C ILE A 99 0.08 -27.17 12.67
N GLU A 100 -0.97 -27.09 13.49
CA GLU A 100 -2.17 -27.91 13.35
C GLU A 100 -3.22 -27.23 12.45
N LEU A 101 -4.17 -28.01 11.93
CA LEU A 101 -5.25 -27.52 11.05
C LEU A 101 -6.04 -26.34 11.64
N ARG A 102 -6.31 -26.33 12.95
CA ARG A 102 -7.00 -25.22 13.63
C ARG A 102 -6.27 -23.87 13.46
N HIS A 103 -4.94 -23.88 13.41
CA HIS A 103 -4.17 -22.65 13.22
C HIS A 103 -4.34 -22.15 11.79
N ILE A 104 -4.39 -23.06 10.81
CA ILE A 104 -4.64 -22.72 9.41
C ILE A 104 -6.06 -22.19 9.23
N GLU A 105 -7.06 -22.81 9.85
CA GLU A 105 -8.43 -22.31 9.85
C GLU A 105 -8.52 -20.88 10.42
N GLU A 106 -7.78 -20.58 11.49
CA GLU A 106 -7.71 -19.23 12.04
C GLU A 106 -7.08 -18.24 11.05
N LEU A 107 -6.00 -18.63 10.37
CA LEU A 107 -5.39 -17.81 9.32
C LEU A 107 -6.34 -17.59 8.13
N SER A 108 -7.09 -18.60 7.72
CA SER A 108 -8.09 -18.50 6.65
C SER A 108 -9.22 -17.55 7.01
N LYS A 109 -9.71 -17.57 8.26
CA LYS A 109 -10.74 -16.63 8.74
C LYS A 109 -10.31 -15.17 8.64
N ILE A 110 -9.01 -14.87 8.77
CA ILE A 110 -8.48 -13.50 8.69
C ILE A 110 -7.95 -13.13 7.29
N GLY A 111 -7.93 -14.07 6.35
CA GLY A 111 -7.67 -13.80 4.93
C GLY A 111 -6.44 -14.47 4.33
N LEU A 112 -6.02 -15.63 4.84
CA LEU A 112 -5.06 -16.49 4.15
C LEU A 112 -5.61 -16.85 2.74
N PRO A 113 -4.82 -16.71 1.66
CA PRO A 113 -5.25 -17.13 0.33
C PRO A 113 -5.61 -18.61 0.28
N SER A 114 -6.73 -18.95 -0.36
CA SER A 114 -7.24 -20.32 -0.44
C SER A 114 -6.25 -21.31 -1.07
N TYR A 115 -5.49 -20.90 -2.08
CA TYR A 115 -4.48 -21.76 -2.69
C TYR A 115 -3.33 -22.09 -1.72
N LEU A 116 -3.01 -21.14 -0.82
CA LEU A 116 -1.94 -21.28 0.15
C LEU A 116 -2.41 -22.18 1.29
N GLU A 117 -3.64 -21.97 1.77
CA GLU A 117 -4.35 -22.87 2.68
C GLU A 117 -4.33 -24.32 2.16
N GLN A 118 -4.84 -24.56 0.95
CA GLN A 118 -4.91 -25.91 0.36
C GLN A 118 -3.52 -26.55 0.21
N ARG A 119 -2.50 -25.74 -0.10
CA ARG A 119 -1.12 -26.23 -0.17
C ARG A 119 -0.62 -26.67 1.20
N ILE A 120 -0.92 -25.91 2.25
CA ILE A 120 -0.43 -26.16 3.60
C ILE A 120 -1.18 -27.31 4.26
N VAL A 121 -2.50 -27.38 4.11
CA VAL A 121 -3.33 -28.49 4.61
C VAL A 121 -2.79 -29.82 4.08
N ARG A 122 -2.51 -29.92 2.78
CA ARG A 122 -1.90 -31.12 2.18
C ARG A 122 -0.54 -31.49 2.79
N ARG A 123 0.28 -30.50 3.14
CA ARG A 123 1.58 -30.76 3.80
C ARG A 123 1.39 -31.27 5.23
N ILE A 124 0.47 -30.68 5.98
CA ILE A 124 0.15 -31.11 7.34
C ILE A 124 -0.39 -32.54 7.34
N GLU A 125 -1.33 -32.86 6.45
CA GLU A 125 -1.88 -34.21 6.27
C GLU A 125 -0.82 -35.24 5.85
N GLY A 126 0.19 -34.79 5.08
CA GLY A 126 1.36 -35.59 4.71
C GLY A 126 2.44 -35.72 5.79
N GLY A 127 2.23 -35.16 7.00
CA GLY A 127 3.18 -35.21 8.12
C GLY A 127 4.25 -34.12 8.12
N GLU A 128 4.22 -33.18 7.16
CA GLU A 128 5.16 -32.06 7.05
C GLU A 128 4.66 -30.82 7.83
N GLY A 129 4.27 -31.01 9.08
CA GLY A 129 3.64 -30.00 9.93
C GLY A 129 4.59 -29.03 10.65
N ASN A 130 5.89 -29.02 10.32
CA ASN A 130 6.88 -28.20 11.07
C ASN A 130 6.50 -26.72 11.06
N ALA A 131 6.35 -26.14 12.24
CA ALA A 131 5.81 -24.79 12.36
C ALA A 131 6.70 -23.72 11.72
N SER A 132 8.02 -23.81 11.93
CA SER A 132 8.97 -22.83 11.39
C SER A 132 8.91 -22.79 9.87
N GLU A 133 8.88 -23.97 9.24
CA GLU A 133 8.81 -24.10 7.78
C GLU A 133 7.49 -23.60 7.20
N ILE A 134 6.36 -24.00 7.80
CA ILE A 134 5.03 -23.60 7.33
C ILE A 134 4.85 -22.08 7.47
N LEU A 135 5.17 -21.52 8.64
CA LEU A 135 5.01 -20.09 8.89
C LEU A 135 5.92 -19.26 7.98
N LYS A 136 7.17 -19.71 7.74
CA LYS A 136 8.08 -19.05 6.78
C LYS A 136 7.54 -19.12 5.36
N LEU A 137 6.99 -20.27 4.94
CA LEU A 137 6.39 -20.42 3.62
C LEU A 137 5.23 -19.44 3.42
N ILE A 138 4.34 -19.32 4.42
CA ILE A 138 3.22 -18.37 4.37
C ILE A 138 3.76 -16.95 4.24
N GLN A 139 4.64 -16.55 5.16
CA GLN A 139 5.13 -15.18 5.24
C GLN A 139 5.87 -14.74 3.99
N ASN A 140 6.70 -15.61 3.38
CA ASN A 140 7.40 -15.29 2.14
C ASN A 140 6.44 -15.01 0.98
N ASP A 141 5.40 -15.84 0.83
CA ASP A 141 4.39 -15.67 -0.21
C ASP A 141 3.60 -14.36 0.00
N LEU A 142 3.17 -14.09 1.23
CA LEU A 142 2.41 -12.88 1.57
C LEU A 142 3.25 -11.61 1.44
N CYS A 143 4.53 -11.61 1.87
CA CYS A 143 5.44 -10.49 1.67
C CYS A 143 5.49 -10.10 0.20
N THR A 144 5.75 -11.08 -0.67
CA THR A 144 5.84 -10.85 -2.12
C THR A 144 4.55 -10.22 -2.66
N LYS A 145 3.38 -10.72 -2.25
CA LYS A 145 2.11 -10.15 -2.70
C LYS A 145 1.83 -8.75 -2.18
N ILE A 146 2.17 -8.48 -0.93
CA ILE A 146 2.01 -7.14 -0.35
C ILE A 146 2.94 -6.18 -1.08
N GLU A 147 4.20 -6.55 -1.32
CA GLU A 147 5.18 -5.72 -2.01
C GLU A 147 4.78 -5.38 -3.45
N MET A 148 4.12 -6.31 -4.13
CA MET A 148 3.57 -6.11 -5.48
C MET A 148 2.25 -5.33 -5.50
N SER A 149 1.67 -4.98 -4.34
CA SER A 149 0.40 -4.27 -4.28
C SER A 149 0.54 -2.77 -4.50
N ASP A 150 -0.49 -2.16 -5.09
CA ASP A 150 -0.59 -0.70 -5.22
C ASP A 150 -0.55 -0.01 -3.84
N GLN A 151 -1.16 -0.64 -2.82
CA GLN A 151 -1.17 -0.11 -1.46
C GLN A 151 0.24 0.02 -0.89
N TYR A 152 1.11 -0.98 -1.06
CA TYR A 152 2.48 -0.90 -0.58
C TYR A 152 3.33 0.10 -1.39
N THR A 153 3.11 0.14 -2.71
CA THR A 153 3.77 1.11 -3.59
C THR A 153 3.44 2.55 -3.20
N GLU A 154 2.16 2.84 -2.95
CA GLU A 154 1.70 4.16 -2.51
C GLU A 154 2.19 4.49 -1.09
N TYR A 155 2.17 3.54 -0.14
CA TYR A 155 2.78 3.71 1.19
C TYR A 155 4.25 4.13 1.10
N ARG A 156 5.05 3.45 0.28
CA ARG A 156 6.46 3.81 0.08
C ARG A 156 6.64 5.17 -0.57
N SER A 157 5.77 5.52 -1.52
CA SER A 157 5.76 6.85 -2.15
C SER A 157 5.52 7.98 -1.14
N LEU A 158 4.60 7.78 -0.19
CA LEU A 158 4.29 8.76 0.86
C LEU A 158 5.45 8.93 1.87
N ILE A 159 6.14 7.85 2.25
CA ILE A 159 7.36 7.97 3.07
C ILE A 159 8.44 8.73 2.30
N ARG A 160 8.62 8.42 1.02
CA ARG A 160 9.59 9.12 0.16
C ARG A 160 9.28 10.61 0.09
N PHE A 161 8.00 10.98 -0.03
CA PHE A 161 7.58 12.38 -0.02
C PHE A 161 7.94 13.08 1.30
N LYS A 162 7.69 12.44 2.45
CA LYS A 162 8.14 12.97 3.76
C LYS A 162 9.68 13.11 3.82
N LEU A 163 10.44 12.15 3.28
CA LEU A 163 11.91 12.24 3.21
C LEU A 163 12.38 13.44 2.36
N GLU A 164 11.76 13.66 1.20
CA GLU A 164 12.13 14.75 0.28
C GLU A 164 11.72 16.13 0.81
N THR A 165 10.67 16.22 1.63
CA THR A 165 10.17 17.48 2.21
C THR A 165 10.89 17.83 3.51
N ALA A 166 11.22 16.84 4.35
CA ALA A 166 12.03 17.05 5.55
C ALA A 166 13.44 17.59 5.22
N GLY A 167 14.00 17.23 4.06
CA GLY A 167 15.28 17.76 3.57
C GLY A 167 15.20 19.17 2.97
N LYS A 168 13.99 19.71 2.79
CA LYS A 168 13.71 21.01 2.15
C LYS A 168 13.18 22.07 3.13
N SER A 169 13.26 21.87 4.44
CA SER A 169 12.80 22.85 5.45
C SER A 169 13.59 24.18 5.49
N GLY A 170 14.38 24.48 4.44
CA GLY A 170 14.92 25.81 4.12
C GLY A 170 14.38 26.44 2.82
N SER A 171 13.48 25.80 2.07
CA SER A 171 12.91 26.40 0.85
C SER A 171 11.44 26.03 0.67
N LYS A 172 10.59 27.06 0.66
CA LYS A 172 9.12 26.99 0.58
C LYS A 172 8.65 25.99 -0.49
N SER A 173 8.06 24.88 -0.04
CA SER A 173 7.45 23.86 -0.88
C SER A 173 6.10 24.34 -1.41
N ILE A 174 6.11 25.03 -2.56
CA ILE A 174 4.90 25.30 -3.37
C ILE A 174 5.02 24.68 -4.78
N GLY A 175 6.16 24.11 -5.15
CA GLY A 175 6.44 23.74 -6.56
C GLY A 175 6.01 22.35 -7.05
N ILE A 176 5.73 21.37 -6.18
CA ILE A 176 5.71 19.94 -6.61
C ILE A 176 4.31 19.42 -6.92
N HIS A 177 3.26 19.88 -6.23
CA HIS A 177 1.88 19.56 -6.62
C HIS A 177 1.54 20.10 -8.01
N SER A 178 2.12 21.24 -8.40
CA SER A 178 2.03 21.73 -9.77
C SER A 178 2.64 20.75 -10.77
N LEU A 179 3.75 20.08 -10.43
CA LEU A 179 4.46 19.19 -11.36
C LEU A 179 3.74 17.86 -11.58
N ILE A 180 3.20 17.26 -10.52
CA ILE A 180 2.44 15.99 -10.61
C ILE A 180 1.14 16.21 -11.39
N VAL A 181 0.44 17.33 -11.11
CA VAL A 181 -0.76 17.72 -11.87
C VAL A 181 -0.40 17.99 -13.33
N PHE A 182 0.73 18.66 -13.61
CA PHE A 182 1.17 18.91 -14.98
C PHE A 182 1.48 17.63 -15.76
N ILE A 183 2.13 16.65 -15.13
CA ILE A 183 2.46 15.36 -15.75
C ILE A 183 1.19 14.55 -16.04
N ALA A 184 0.22 14.55 -15.13
CA ALA A 184 -1.07 13.89 -15.36
C ALA A 184 -1.88 14.58 -16.48
N LEU A 185 -1.85 15.91 -16.54
CA LEU A 185 -2.50 16.68 -17.60
C LEU A 185 -1.87 16.39 -18.98
N ILE A 186 -0.54 16.31 -19.05
CA ILE A 186 0.18 16.00 -20.30
C ILE A 186 -0.20 14.61 -20.80
N HIS A 187 -0.22 13.59 -19.94
CA HIS A 187 -0.61 12.23 -20.34
C HIS A 187 -2.05 12.16 -20.83
N TYR A 188 -2.96 12.88 -20.17
CA TYR A 188 -4.36 12.91 -20.57
C TYR A 188 -4.58 13.63 -21.92
N LEU A 189 -3.89 14.76 -22.14
CA LEU A 189 -3.92 15.47 -23.43
C LEU A 189 -3.32 14.63 -24.56
N PHE A 190 -2.25 13.87 -24.28
CA PHE A 190 -1.66 12.94 -25.24
C PHE A 190 -2.65 11.83 -25.63
N LYS A 191 -3.37 11.28 -24.65
CA LYS A 191 -4.38 10.25 -24.89
C LYS A 191 -5.52 10.77 -25.77
N ILE A 192 -6.04 11.96 -25.47
CA ILE A 192 -7.08 12.60 -26.29
C ILE A 192 -6.57 12.83 -27.73
N ALA A 193 -5.34 13.32 -27.90
CA ALA A 193 -4.77 13.55 -29.23
C ALA A 193 -4.66 12.26 -30.06
N ILE A 194 -4.28 11.14 -29.43
CA ILE A 194 -4.23 9.82 -30.07
C ILE A 194 -5.62 9.35 -30.48
N ASP A 195 -6.59 9.43 -29.57
CA ASP A 195 -7.96 8.99 -29.82
C ASP A 195 -8.64 9.82 -30.93
N THR A 196 -8.36 11.13 -30.98
CA THR A 196 -8.92 12.03 -32.03
C THR A 196 -8.30 11.76 -33.41
N MET A 197 -7.05 11.25 -33.48
CA MET A 197 -6.42 10.87 -34.73
C MET A 197 -6.90 9.51 -35.25
N ALA A 198 -7.37 8.63 -34.36
CA ALA A 198 -7.93 7.32 -34.74
C ALA A 198 -9.32 7.41 -35.39
N ASP A 199 -10.10 8.45 -35.10
CA ASP A 199 -11.42 8.70 -35.69
C ASP A 199 -11.38 9.41 -37.07
N LEU A 200 -10.19 9.76 -37.57
CA LEU A 200 -9.97 10.43 -38.86
C LEU A 200 -9.45 9.50 -39.97
N THR A 201 -9.35 8.19 -39.70
CA THR A 201 -9.03 7.13 -40.65
C THR A 201 -10.18 6.17 -40.81
#